data_AF-A0A2E2RJ25-F1
#
_entry.id   AF-A0A2E2RJ25-F1
#
_cell.length_a   1.000
_cell.length_b   1.000
_cell.length_c   1.000
_cell.angle_alpha   90.00
_cell.angle_beta   90.00
_cell.angle_gamma   90.00
#
_symmetry.space_group_name_H-M   'P 1'
#
loop_
_entity.id
_entity.type
_entity.pdbx_description
1 polymer ?
#
loop_
_entity_poly.entity_id
_entity_poly.type
_entity_poly.pdbx_seq_one_letter_code
_entity_poly.pdbx_strand_id
1 'polypeptide(L)'
;MDFTPYEAEDGAISAFVAQPLQHNSWGTISQKGVIIFRLSSEKLLAAMTPKGIGDTIDEALLLTGDGGFRTGVAPQSVMNNVPSGLVSAAKAGVTGSQMVEEAGHEVFYSFAPVDVFGQKYLLAIGEEESSVLASANALAWWALIATVAVVAVMSLAGYFVSSRMTRPLIALAGQMNRLTGGDTSFEIASADRGDEIGAMARALDSFRTNALEKERIEAEATVRDREMAEERQLRDSEKERSAHELEAAVSALGTGLHALAEGDLEQRIETPFTASLDQLRLDFNNSVERLQTAMQRVGENSTAIRSASDEIRTAADDLSRRTEQQAASVEETAAAIEQVTASVKESAGRAEHAGALVSRTKTSAEKSGDVVRQAVSAMGEIEGSSRQIENIIGMIDEIAFQTNLLALNAGVEAARAGDAGKGFAVVAQEVRELAQRSANAAKEIKTLINTSSQQVKSGSDLVGEAGKALEVIVAEVQEVNANVMAIVDAVREQSTTLSEINQAVTEVDKGTQQNAAMVEQTTAASHGLASEAQSLTDLLAQFKLGATLQSAAPGRPAEDRPASGDPRSTRAAIAQAIKSFPTRGNAALQADDWEEF
;
A
#
# COMPACT_ATOMS: atom_id res chain seq x y z
N MET A 1 17.08 -33.55 29.46
CA MET A 1 16.61 -32.16 29.50
C MET A 1 17.60 -31.42 30.35
N ASP A 2 18.57 -30.79 29.70
CA ASP A 2 19.57 -29.96 30.37
C ASP A 2 19.59 -28.66 29.59
N PHE A 3 18.70 -27.74 29.97
CA PHE A 3 18.70 -26.38 29.46
C PHE A 3 19.15 -25.52 30.62
N THR A 4 20.45 -25.25 30.68
CA THR A 4 20.98 -24.15 31.48
C THR A 4 20.22 -22.86 31.11
N PRO A 5 19.87 -22.00 32.09
CA PRO A 5 19.30 -20.70 31.79
C PRO A 5 20.21 -19.93 30.84
N TYR A 6 19.68 -19.48 29.71
CA TYR A 6 20.38 -18.53 28.85
C TYR A 6 20.33 -17.17 29.55
N GLU A 7 21.40 -16.79 30.25
CA GLU A 7 21.63 -15.37 30.55
C GLU A 7 21.87 -14.63 29.23
N ALA A 8 21.28 -13.44 29.10
CA ALA A 8 21.54 -12.57 27.96
C ALA A 8 23.05 -12.26 27.93
N GLU A 9 23.71 -12.54 26.81
CA GLU A 9 25.16 -12.39 26.57
C GLU A 9 25.70 -10.97 26.86
N ASP A 10 24.78 -10.02 27.00
CA ASP A 10 24.97 -8.58 26.93
C ASP A 10 24.08 -7.81 27.94
N GLY A 11 23.31 -8.51 28.80
CA GLY A 11 22.43 -7.88 29.81
C GLY A 11 21.28 -7.02 29.25
N ALA A 12 21.12 -6.98 27.92
CA ALA A 12 20.17 -6.13 27.22
C ALA A 12 18.75 -6.71 27.20
N ILE A 13 17.75 -5.85 27.42
CA ILE A 13 16.33 -6.20 27.32
C ILE A 13 16.05 -6.68 25.89
N SER A 14 15.62 -7.94 25.76
CA SER A 14 15.34 -8.59 24.48
C SER A 14 13.96 -9.23 24.49
N ALA A 15 13.27 -9.20 23.35
CA ALA A 15 12.03 -9.94 23.18
C ALA A 15 12.31 -11.31 22.53
N PHE A 16 11.58 -12.35 22.92
CA PHE A 16 11.71 -13.68 22.33
C PHE A 16 10.40 -14.07 21.63
N VAL A 17 10.49 -14.46 20.37
CA VAL A 17 9.37 -15.02 19.61
C VAL A 17 9.62 -16.50 19.42
N ALA A 18 8.71 -17.33 19.91
CA ALA A 18 8.82 -18.79 19.84
C ALA A 18 7.83 -19.34 18.81
N GLN A 19 8.31 -20.11 17.85
CA GLN A 19 7.48 -20.81 16.86
C GLN A 19 7.67 -22.33 16.99
N PRO A 20 6.59 -23.10 17.19
CA PRO A 20 6.69 -24.55 17.26
C PRO A 20 7.07 -25.13 15.89
N LEU A 21 8.14 -25.92 15.85
CA LEU A 21 8.53 -26.71 14.69
C LEU A 21 7.64 -27.96 14.63
N GLN A 22 6.72 -27.95 13.69
CA GLN A 22 5.83 -29.06 13.42
C GLN A 22 6.30 -29.83 12.19
N HIS A 23 6.45 -31.15 12.34
CA HIS A 23 6.78 -32.04 11.23
C HIS A 23 5.56 -32.91 10.93
N ASN A 24 5.03 -32.76 9.71
CA ASN A 24 3.95 -33.59 9.20
C ASN A 24 4.55 -34.81 8.49
N SER A 25 4.33 -35.99 9.07
CA SER A 25 4.62 -37.27 8.43
C SER A 25 3.28 -38.00 8.28
N TRP A 26 2.85 -38.21 7.03
CA TRP A 26 1.63 -38.95 6.67
C TRP A 26 0.38 -38.54 7.45
N GLY A 27 0.10 -37.24 7.54
CA GLY A 27 -1.12 -36.71 8.14
C GLY A 27 -1.12 -36.61 9.67
N THR A 28 -0.03 -37.02 10.33
CA THR A 28 0.12 -36.85 11.78
C THR A 28 1.11 -35.72 12.06
N ILE A 29 0.61 -34.61 12.61
CA ILE A 29 1.43 -33.46 12.99
C ILE A 29 2.12 -33.77 14.33
N SER A 30 3.45 -33.89 14.32
CA SER A 30 4.25 -34.07 15.54
C SER A 30 5.11 -32.84 15.80
N GLN A 31 5.05 -32.30 17.02
CA GLN A 31 5.90 -31.18 17.43
C GLN A 31 7.31 -31.71 17.70
N LYS A 32 8.28 -31.30 16.86
CA LYS A 32 9.67 -31.74 16.96
C LYS A 32 10.56 -30.79 17.77
N GLY A 33 10.13 -29.55 17.95
CA GLY A 33 10.86 -28.56 18.72
C GLY A 33 10.19 -27.19 18.69
N VAL A 34 10.92 -26.17 19.14
CA VAL A 34 10.53 -24.76 19.09
C VAL A 34 11.73 -23.97 18.61
N ILE A 35 11.57 -23.15 17.58
CA ILE A 35 12.57 -22.14 17.22
C ILE A 35 12.26 -20.90 18.03
N ILE A 36 13.26 -20.37 18.74
CA ILE A 36 13.14 -19.11 19.48
C ILE A 36 13.99 -18.08 18.76
N PHE A 37 13.36 -17.02 18.27
CA PHE A 37 14.03 -15.84 17.71
C PHE A 37 14.19 -14.79 18.81
N ARG A 38 15.43 -14.42 19.13
CA ARG A 38 15.75 -13.25 19.95
C ARG A 38 15.70 -12.01 19.08
N LEU A 39 14.82 -11.07 19.41
CA LEU A 39 14.76 -9.75 18.80
C LEU A 39 15.59 -8.78 19.63
N SER A 40 16.67 -8.27 19.04
CA SER A 40 17.47 -7.19 19.61
C SER A 40 16.66 -5.88 19.58
N SER A 41 16.65 -5.16 20.70
CA SER A 41 16.01 -3.85 20.84
C SER A 41 16.75 -2.75 20.06
N GLU A 42 17.96 -2.99 19.56
CA GLU A 42 18.78 -2.00 18.86
C GLU A 42 18.10 -1.42 17.61
N LYS A 43 17.36 -2.22 16.84
CA LYS A 43 16.66 -1.73 15.65
C LYS A 43 15.46 -0.85 16.01
N LEU A 44 14.76 -1.17 17.09
CA LEU A 44 13.66 -0.36 17.61
C LEU A 44 14.21 0.96 18.18
N LEU A 45 15.32 0.88 18.92
CA LEU A 45 16.02 2.05 19.44
C LEU A 45 16.47 2.97 18.31
N ALA A 46 17.11 2.42 17.26
CA ALA A 46 17.53 3.19 16.09
C ALA A 46 16.38 3.83 15.31
N ALA A 47 15.18 3.23 15.34
CA ALA A 47 13.98 3.80 14.73
C ALA A 47 13.36 4.92 15.59
N MET A 48 13.48 4.83 16.92
CA MET A 48 13.01 5.85 17.86
C MET A 48 13.95 7.05 17.95
N THR A 49 15.25 6.86 17.68
CA THR A 49 16.26 7.93 17.65
C THR A 49 16.91 8.02 16.26
N PRO A 50 16.22 8.57 15.24
CA PRO A 50 16.80 8.75 13.91
C PRO A 50 18.07 9.61 13.96
N LYS A 51 19.10 9.24 13.20
CA LYS A 51 20.29 10.10 13.01
C LYS A 51 19.86 11.44 12.41
N GLY A 52 19.97 12.51 13.19
CA GLY A 52 19.64 13.88 12.76
C GLY A 52 18.81 14.70 13.75
N ILE A 53 18.29 14.09 14.82
CA ILE A 53 17.61 14.82 15.91
C ILE A 53 18.56 15.09 17.10
N GLY A 54 19.83 14.70 16.95
CA GLY A 54 20.80 14.53 18.02
C GLY A 54 21.49 15.78 18.56
N ASP A 55 20.77 16.90 18.72
CA ASP A 55 21.21 17.98 19.62
C ASP A 55 20.10 18.45 20.60
N THR A 56 18.86 17.97 20.47
CA THR A 56 17.69 18.48 21.24
C THR A 56 16.80 17.40 21.85
N ILE A 57 17.14 16.12 21.74
CA ILE A 57 16.38 15.05 22.41
C ILE A 57 17.32 14.34 23.37
N ASP A 58 17.06 14.52 24.65
CA ASP A 58 17.84 13.94 25.73
C ASP A 58 17.33 12.53 26.08
N GLU A 59 16.01 12.30 25.93
CA GLU A 59 15.37 11.05 26.31
C GLU A 59 14.33 10.55 25.29
N ALA A 60 14.23 9.24 25.12
CA ALA A 60 13.21 8.60 24.28
C ALA A 60 12.80 7.26 24.90
N LEU A 61 11.51 7.09 25.23
CA LEU A 61 10.96 5.90 25.87
C LEU A 61 9.83 5.29 25.03
N LEU A 62 9.79 3.96 24.96
CA LEU A 62 8.67 3.20 24.43
C LEU A 62 8.02 2.43 25.57
N LEU A 63 6.74 2.71 25.79
CA LEU A 63 5.92 2.10 26.84
C LEU A 63 4.83 1.22 26.23
N THR A 64 4.47 0.13 26.90
CA THR A 64 3.25 -0.62 26.56
C THR A 64 1.99 0.12 26.99
N GLY A 65 0.83 -0.27 26.45
CA GLY A 65 -0.47 0.31 26.83
C GLY A 65 -0.85 0.19 28.31
N ASP A 66 -0.13 -0.59 29.13
CA ASP A 66 -0.26 -0.64 30.59
C ASP A 66 0.71 0.32 31.33
N GLY A 67 1.58 1.01 30.59
CA GLY A 67 2.61 1.93 31.09
C GLY A 67 3.96 1.26 31.41
N GLY A 68 4.15 -0.02 31.09
CA GLY A 68 5.42 -0.71 31.30
C GLY A 68 6.52 -0.27 30.31
N PHE A 69 7.73 -0.02 30.80
CA PHE A 69 8.89 0.27 29.93
C PHE A 69 9.23 -0.94 29.04
N ARG A 70 9.62 -0.67 27.78
CA ARG A 70 10.07 -1.69 26.83
C ARG A 70 11.47 -1.43 26.30
N THR A 71 11.72 -0.23 25.77
CA THR A 71 13.01 0.14 25.19
C THR A 71 13.11 1.66 25.12
N GLY A 72 14.33 2.20 25.15
CA GLY A 72 14.54 3.64 25.14
C GLY A 72 15.91 4.07 25.63
N VAL A 73 16.17 5.36 25.53
CA VAL A 73 17.31 6.07 26.11
C VAL A 73 16.75 6.99 27.19
N ALA A 74 17.01 6.69 28.46
CA ALA A 74 16.63 7.53 29.60
C ALA A 74 17.53 7.17 30.81
N PRO A 75 17.59 8.01 31.85
CA PRO A 75 18.28 7.69 33.09
C PRO A 75 17.75 6.38 33.69
N GLN A 76 18.65 5.63 34.33
CA GLN A 76 18.33 4.31 34.87
C GLN A 76 17.20 4.35 35.93
N SER A 77 17.03 5.48 36.62
CA SER A 77 15.92 5.75 37.53
C SER A 77 14.55 5.74 36.85
N VAL A 78 14.47 6.33 35.65
CA VAL A 78 13.25 6.45 34.84
C VAL A 78 12.91 5.12 34.18
N MET A 79 13.92 4.42 33.67
CA MET A 79 13.75 3.08 33.09
C MET A 79 13.25 2.06 34.13
N ASN A 80 13.70 2.17 35.38
CA ASN A 80 13.27 1.29 36.46
C ASN A 80 11.89 1.67 37.02
N ASN A 81 11.52 2.95 37.01
CA ASN A 81 10.26 3.44 37.53
C ASN A 81 9.72 4.56 36.64
N VAL A 82 8.90 4.18 35.66
CA VAL A 82 8.32 5.10 34.70
C VAL A 82 7.42 6.12 35.42
N PRO A 83 7.52 7.41 35.09
CA PRO A 83 6.68 8.45 35.68
C PRO A 83 5.18 8.17 35.57
N SER A 84 4.47 8.46 36.65
CA SER A 84 3.02 8.24 36.72
C SER A 84 2.22 8.97 35.63
N GLY A 85 2.69 10.16 35.21
CA GLY A 85 2.13 10.91 34.09
C GLY A 85 2.17 10.13 32.77
N LEU A 86 3.35 9.61 32.41
CA LEU A 86 3.54 8.80 31.20
C LEU A 86 2.78 7.46 31.27
N VAL A 87 2.72 6.83 32.44
CA VAL A 87 1.90 5.61 32.66
C VAL A 87 0.42 5.90 32.43
N SER A 88 -0.08 7.05 32.91
CA SER A 88 -1.48 7.44 32.71
C SER A 88 -1.79 7.74 31.24
N ALA A 89 -0.87 8.40 30.54
CA ALA A 89 -0.97 8.68 29.11
C ALA A 89 -0.96 7.40 28.27
N ALA A 90 -0.11 6.43 28.63
CA ALA A 90 -0.03 5.14 27.93
C ALA A 90 -1.34 4.35 28.03
N LYS A 91 -1.97 4.34 29.20
CA LYS A 91 -3.27 3.70 29.44
C LYS A 91 -4.42 4.39 28.73
N ALA A 92 -4.38 5.73 28.67
CA ALA A 92 -5.38 6.52 27.98
C ALA A 92 -5.22 6.47 26.45
N GLY A 93 -4.01 6.19 25.94
CA GLY A 93 -3.72 6.15 24.52
C GLY A 93 -3.90 7.51 23.84
N VAL A 94 -3.51 8.58 24.52
CA VAL A 94 -3.67 9.97 24.06
C VAL A 94 -2.35 10.59 23.65
N THR A 95 -2.41 11.52 22.70
CA THR A 95 -1.29 12.40 22.37
C THR A 95 -1.29 13.60 23.30
N GLY A 96 -0.12 14.00 23.79
CA GLY A 96 -0.01 15.13 24.70
C GLY A 96 1.44 15.46 25.06
N SER A 97 1.59 16.42 25.96
CA SER A 97 2.87 16.75 26.56
C SER A 97 2.72 17.03 28.04
N GLN A 98 3.79 16.79 28.80
CA GLN A 98 3.80 16.97 30.25
C GLN A 98 5.22 17.26 30.76
N MET A 99 5.34 18.19 31.70
CA MET A 99 6.54 18.33 32.52
C MET A 99 6.56 17.28 33.63
N VAL A 100 7.69 16.59 33.76
CA VAL A 100 7.92 15.59 34.79
C VAL A 100 9.21 15.93 35.52
N GLU A 101 9.15 16.02 36.84
CA GLU A 101 10.35 16.16 37.67
C GLU A 101 11.00 14.78 37.85
N GLU A 102 12.25 14.65 37.40
CA GLU A 102 13.00 13.40 37.43
C GLU A 102 14.42 13.64 37.95
N ALA A 103 14.83 12.87 38.97
CA ALA A 103 16.18 12.90 39.52
C ALA A 103 16.73 14.31 39.90
N GLY A 104 15.86 15.30 40.13
CA GLY A 104 16.22 16.67 40.52
C GLY A 104 16.22 17.71 39.39
N HIS A 105 15.79 17.33 38.18
CA HIS A 105 15.64 18.23 37.03
C HIS A 105 14.24 18.04 36.40
N GLU A 106 13.67 19.08 35.81
CA GLU A 106 12.42 18.96 35.04
C GLU A 106 12.73 18.53 33.60
N VAL A 107 12.05 17.48 33.16
CA VAL A 107 12.10 16.96 31.78
C VAL A 107 10.73 17.19 31.14
N PHE A 108 10.74 17.81 29.97
CA PHE A 108 9.54 18.02 29.18
C PHE A 108 9.34 16.82 28.25
N TYR A 109 8.30 16.02 28.51
CA TYR A 109 7.94 14.91 27.63
C TYR A 109 6.83 15.29 26.65
N SER A 110 7.03 14.96 25.38
CA SER A 110 5.99 14.90 24.34
C SER A 110 5.73 13.45 23.99
N PHE A 111 4.47 13.01 24.00
CA PHE A 111 4.13 11.60 23.80
C PHE A 111 2.94 11.40 22.85
N ALA A 112 2.99 10.30 22.10
CA ALA A 112 1.95 9.90 21.16
C ALA A 112 1.75 8.38 21.14
N PRO A 113 0.52 7.88 20.96
CA PRO A 113 0.26 6.46 20.77
C PRO A 113 0.76 6.01 19.41
N VAL A 114 1.40 4.83 19.36
CA VAL A 114 1.88 4.20 18.13
C VAL A 114 1.37 2.77 18.09
N ASP A 115 0.79 2.36 16.97
CA ASP A 115 0.40 0.97 16.73
C ASP A 115 1.53 0.24 16.02
N VAL A 116 2.06 -0.81 16.65
CA VAL A 116 3.11 -1.64 16.09
C VAL A 116 2.66 -3.09 16.16
N PHE A 117 2.45 -3.71 14.99
CA PHE A 117 1.96 -5.09 14.85
C PHE A 117 0.61 -5.36 15.57
N GLY A 118 -0.30 -4.39 15.60
CA GLY A 118 -1.63 -4.53 16.23
C GLY A 118 -1.60 -4.40 17.76
N GLN A 119 -0.46 -3.98 18.32
CA GLN A 119 -0.29 -3.71 19.74
C GLN A 119 -0.09 -2.21 19.96
N LYS A 120 -0.79 -1.65 20.95
CA LYS A 120 -0.72 -0.22 21.28
C LYS A 120 0.48 0.06 22.20
N TYR A 121 1.36 0.92 21.73
CA TYR A 121 2.48 1.47 22.48
C TYR A 121 2.32 2.98 22.65
N LEU A 122 3.04 3.56 23.61
CA LEU A 122 3.22 4.99 23.75
C LEU A 122 4.69 5.32 23.50
N LEU A 123 4.96 6.19 22.52
CA LEU A 123 6.27 6.77 22.29
C LEU A 123 6.33 8.10 23.03
N ALA A 124 7.28 8.25 23.95
CA ALA A 124 7.53 9.49 24.69
C ALA A 124 8.96 9.99 24.39
N ILE A 125 9.08 11.28 24.10
CA ILE A 125 10.35 11.96 23.80
C ILE A 125 10.52 13.06 24.84
N GLY A 126 11.62 13.06 25.56
CA GLY A 126 11.95 14.00 26.63
C GLY A 126 13.12 14.91 26.26
N GLU A 127 13.01 16.16 26.67
CA GLU A 127 14.09 17.16 26.58
C GLU A 127 14.20 17.85 27.95
N GLU A 128 15.43 18.03 28.45
CA GLU A 128 15.65 18.64 29.77
C GLU A 128 15.34 20.15 29.72
N GLU A 129 14.76 20.72 30.78
CA GLU A 129 14.46 22.16 30.86
C GLU A 129 15.72 23.03 30.60
N SER A 130 16.90 22.51 30.95
CA SER A 130 18.18 23.19 30.81
C SER A 130 18.57 23.45 29.35
N SER A 131 18.24 22.54 28.42
CA SER A 131 18.49 22.65 26.98
C SER A 131 17.44 23.53 26.30
N VAL A 132 16.18 23.44 26.72
CA VAL A 132 15.07 24.30 26.25
C VAL A 132 15.31 25.78 26.59
N LEU A 133 15.83 26.09 27.78
CA LEU A 133 16.08 27.47 28.23
C LEU A 133 17.50 28.00 27.93
N ALA A 134 18.41 27.16 27.42
CA ALA A 134 19.80 27.56 27.12
C ALA A 134 19.88 28.77 26.17
N SER A 135 18.99 28.83 25.19
CA SER A 135 18.89 29.93 24.23
C SER A 135 18.34 31.23 24.87
N ALA A 136 17.49 31.13 25.89
CA ALA A 136 16.99 32.29 26.65
C ALA A 136 18.04 32.87 27.62
N ASN A 137 18.82 32.01 28.29
CA ASN A 137 19.86 32.43 29.23
C ASN A 137 21.04 33.15 28.53
N ALA A 138 21.39 32.76 27.30
CA ALA A 138 22.40 33.46 26.51
C ALA A 138 22.01 34.92 26.18
N LEU A 139 20.72 35.16 25.93
CA LEU A 139 20.19 36.51 25.67
C LEU A 139 20.23 37.40 26.92
N ALA A 140 19.95 36.82 28.09
CA ALA A 140 19.96 37.52 29.38
C ALA A 140 21.36 38.04 29.76
N TRP A 141 22.43 37.27 29.50
CA TRP A 141 23.81 37.70 29.77
C TRP A 141 24.25 38.87 28.89
N TRP A 142 23.87 38.90 27.61
CA TRP A 142 24.16 40.03 26.73
C TRP A 142 23.38 41.30 27.13
N ALA A 143 22.14 41.16 27.57
CA ALA A 143 21.33 42.28 28.10
C ALA A 143 21.92 42.86 29.40
N LEU A 144 22.43 42.00 30.30
CA LEU A 144 23.08 42.43 31.53
C LEU A 144 24.38 43.22 31.26
N ILE A 145 25.22 42.74 30.34
CA ILE A 145 26.47 43.40 29.95
C ILE A 145 26.19 44.78 29.32
N ALA A 146 25.20 44.87 28.43
CA ALA A 146 24.79 46.13 27.83
C ALA A 146 24.28 47.15 28.87
N THR A 147 23.52 46.69 29.87
CA THR A 147 22.99 47.55 30.93
C THR A 147 24.09 48.07 31.85
N VAL A 148 25.04 47.22 32.24
CA VAL A 148 26.20 47.61 33.07
C VAL A 148 27.11 48.59 32.32
N ALA A 149 27.31 48.41 31.01
CA ALA A 149 28.10 49.32 30.18
C ALA A 149 27.48 50.73 30.12
N VAL A 150 26.15 50.83 29.96
CA VAL A 150 25.44 52.13 29.94
C VAL A 150 25.53 52.84 31.30
N VAL A 151 25.36 52.10 32.40
CA VAL A 151 25.45 52.66 33.76
C VAL A 151 26.88 53.12 34.08
N ALA A 152 27.90 52.39 33.63
CA ALA A 152 29.30 52.77 33.81
C ALA A 152 29.65 54.07 33.05
N VAL A 153 29.17 54.21 31.80
CA VAL A 153 29.37 55.44 30.99
C VAL A 153 28.63 56.63 31.61
N MET A 154 27.40 56.44 32.08
CA MET A 154 26.61 57.50 32.73
C MET A 154 27.22 57.94 34.08
N SER A 155 27.76 57.00 34.87
CA SER A 155 28.39 57.29 36.16
C SER A 155 29.73 58.03 35.99
N LEU A 156 30.50 57.69 34.95
CA LEU A 156 31.75 58.35 34.60
C LEU A 156 31.51 59.79 34.10
N ALA A 157 30.46 60.00 33.30
CA ALA A 157 30.02 61.33 32.87
C ALA A 157 29.53 62.19 34.05
N GLY A 158 28.76 61.60 34.98
CA GLY A 158 28.28 62.29 36.19
C GLY A 158 29.40 62.74 37.14
N TYR A 159 30.42 61.91 37.35
CA TYR A 159 31.58 62.25 38.19
C TYR A 159 32.42 63.40 37.62
N PHE A 160 32.56 63.45 36.29
CA PHE A 160 33.34 64.50 35.61
C PHE A 160 32.64 65.87 35.68
N VAL A 161 31.30 65.90 35.53
CA VAL A 161 30.50 67.13 35.64
C VAL A 161 30.46 67.66 37.08
N SER A 162 30.29 66.78 38.07
CA SER A 162 30.18 67.18 39.48
C SER A 162 31.49 67.76 40.05
N SER A 163 32.64 67.22 39.65
CA SER A 163 33.95 67.59 40.25
C SER A 163 34.60 68.83 39.62
N ARG A 164 34.33 69.14 38.35
CA ARG A 164 34.94 70.28 37.64
C ARG A 164 34.07 71.53 37.53
N MET A 165 32.73 71.42 37.55
CA MET A 165 31.85 72.58 37.34
C MET A 165 31.11 73.03 38.60
N THR A 166 30.59 72.10 39.40
CA THR A 166 29.58 72.46 40.42
C THR A 166 30.18 73.05 41.71
N ARG A 167 31.38 72.61 42.14
CA ARG A 167 32.01 73.11 43.38
C ARG A 167 32.48 74.57 43.32
N PRO A 168 33.11 75.06 42.23
CA PRO A 168 33.54 76.47 42.14
C PRO A 168 32.37 77.46 41.98
N LEU A 169 31.27 77.05 41.35
CA LEU A 169 30.08 77.90 41.14
C LEU A 169 29.32 78.22 42.43
N ILE A 170 29.31 77.28 43.39
CA ILE A 170 28.68 77.50 44.71
C ILE A 170 29.50 78.47 45.57
N ALA A 171 30.83 78.54 45.39
CA ALA A 171 31.69 79.50 46.08
C ALA A 171 31.53 80.93 45.56
N LEU A 172 31.33 81.13 44.25
CA LEU A 172 31.10 82.45 43.63
C LEU A 172 29.68 82.99 43.88
N ALA A 173 28.67 82.12 43.89
CA ALA A 173 27.29 82.50 44.22
C ALA A 173 27.15 82.99 45.68
N GLY A 174 27.94 82.44 46.61
CA GLY A 174 27.99 82.91 47.99
C GLY A 174 28.64 84.29 48.18
N GLN A 175 29.58 84.67 47.30
CA GLN A 175 30.27 85.96 47.36
C GLN A 175 29.46 87.08 46.71
N MET A 176 28.71 86.81 45.64
CA MET A 176 27.76 87.75 45.02
C MET A 176 26.69 88.22 46.00
N ASN A 177 26.23 87.34 46.90
CA ASN A 177 25.20 87.66 47.88
C ASN A 177 25.72 88.46 49.09
N ARG A 178 27.04 88.50 49.31
CA ARG A 178 27.68 89.36 50.32
C ARG A 178 27.94 90.77 49.78
N LEU A 179 28.16 90.90 48.47
CA LEU A 179 28.39 92.18 47.80
C LEU A 179 27.09 93.00 47.65
N THR A 180 25.94 92.35 47.45
CA THR A 180 24.61 92.99 47.48
C THR A 180 24.18 93.42 48.90
N GLY A 181 24.81 92.88 49.94
CA GLY A 181 24.60 93.23 51.35
C GLY A 181 25.44 94.41 51.86
N GLY A 182 26.29 95.02 51.03
CA GLY A 182 27.07 96.22 51.37
C GLY A 182 28.37 95.99 52.15
N ASP A 183 28.85 94.74 52.26
CA ASP A 183 30.14 94.42 52.90
C ASP A 183 31.27 94.30 51.87
N THR A 184 32.22 95.24 51.90
CA THR A 184 33.38 95.29 50.98
C THR A 184 34.68 94.77 51.60
N SER A 185 34.63 94.01 52.69
CA SER A 185 35.82 93.63 53.48
C SER A 185 36.36 92.22 53.23
N PHE A 186 36.44 91.76 51.97
CA PHE A 186 37.07 90.48 51.65
C PHE A 186 37.96 90.52 50.40
N GLU A 187 39.07 89.78 50.44
CA GLU A 187 39.91 89.51 49.27
C GLU A 187 39.33 88.32 48.47
N ILE A 188 39.26 88.48 47.15
CA ILE A 188 38.70 87.47 46.24
C ILE A 188 39.77 86.41 45.98
N ALA A 189 39.64 85.24 46.63
CA ALA A 189 40.45 84.08 46.33
C ALA A 189 40.15 83.58 44.91
N SER A 190 41.15 83.63 44.01
CA SER A 190 41.25 83.03 42.65
C SER A 190 41.60 83.99 41.50
N ALA A 191 42.24 85.15 41.77
CA ALA A 191 42.65 86.10 40.72
C ALA A 191 43.73 85.57 39.74
N ASP A 192 44.42 84.49 40.07
CA ASP A 192 45.56 83.95 39.31
C ASP A 192 45.19 82.80 38.33
N ARG A 193 43.89 82.62 38.03
CA ARG A 193 43.43 81.60 37.06
C ARG A 193 43.32 82.16 35.64
N GLY A 194 43.80 81.37 34.67
CA GLY A 194 43.80 81.66 33.24
C GLY A 194 42.60 81.11 32.45
N ASP A 195 41.58 80.59 33.14
CA ASP A 195 40.36 80.02 32.55
C ASP A 195 39.17 80.99 32.59
N GLU A 196 38.03 80.60 32.00
CA GLU A 196 36.81 81.41 31.88
C GLU A 196 36.18 81.75 33.26
N ILE A 197 36.51 81.00 34.31
CA ILE A 197 36.12 81.28 35.70
C ILE A 197 37.00 82.39 36.30
N GLY A 198 38.30 82.43 35.97
CA GLY A 198 39.19 83.56 36.28
C GLY A 198 38.81 84.84 35.54
N ALA A 199 38.22 84.73 34.35
CA ALA A 199 37.65 85.88 33.63
C ALA A 199 36.42 86.47 34.34
N MET A 200 35.57 85.64 34.96
CA MET A 200 34.42 86.10 35.78
C MET A 200 34.86 86.78 37.09
N ALA A 201 35.97 86.36 37.72
CA ALA A 201 36.51 87.01 38.92
C ALA A 201 37.10 88.41 38.64
N ARG A 202 37.73 88.60 37.47
CA ARG A 202 38.20 89.93 37.00
C ARG A 202 37.05 90.81 36.52
N ALA A 203 35.99 90.22 35.97
CA ALA A 203 34.77 90.94 35.60
C ALA A 203 34.03 91.51 36.83
N LEU A 204 34.14 90.85 38.00
CA LEU A 204 33.54 91.31 39.26
C LEU A 204 34.29 92.53 39.86
N ASP A 205 35.60 92.65 39.66
CA ASP A 205 36.40 93.84 40.01
C ASP A 205 36.12 95.02 39.05
N SER A 206 35.87 94.72 37.77
CA SER A 206 35.45 95.71 36.76
C SER A 206 34.01 96.23 36.97
N PHE A 207 33.13 95.44 37.60
CA PHE A 207 31.75 95.83 37.91
C PHE A 207 31.62 96.85 39.05
N ARG A 208 32.61 96.93 39.95
CA ARG A 208 32.74 98.01 40.94
C ARG A 208 33.04 99.37 40.25
N THR A 209 33.60 99.34 39.06
CA THR A 209 34.13 100.54 38.37
C THR A 209 33.21 101.04 37.25
N ASN A 210 32.33 100.20 36.67
CA ASN A 210 31.47 100.54 35.53
C ASN A 210 30.00 100.88 35.86
N ALA A 211 29.68 101.20 37.12
CA ALA A 211 28.34 101.64 37.54
C ALA A 211 27.97 103.08 37.11
N LEU A 212 28.72 103.70 36.18
CA LEU A 212 28.52 105.07 35.72
C LEU A 212 28.51 105.25 34.19
N GLU A 213 28.05 104.27 33.40
CA GLU A 213 27.81 104.52 31.97
C GLU A 213 26.55 103.78 31.46
N LYS A 214 25.41 104.11 32.07
CA LYS A 214 24.07 103.66 31.66
C LYS A 214 23.44 104.65 30.68
N GLU A 215 24.06 104.85 29.51
CA GLU A 215 23.38 105.62 28.46
C GLU A 215 23.89 105.40 27.02
N ARG A 216 24.61 104.31 26.71
CA ARG A 216 25.13 104.09 25.34
C ARG A 216 24.93 102.70 24.73
N ILE A 217 24.11 101.83 25.32
CA ILE A 217 23.77 100.51 24.74
C ILE A 217 22.25 100.35 24.59
N GLU A 218 21.58 101.38 24.09
CA GLU A 218 20.18 101.26 23.59
C GLU A 218 20.11 101.33 22.05
N ALA A 219 21.25 101.50 21.36
CA ALA A 219 21.28 101.70 19.90
C ALA A 219 21.62 100.45 19.06
N GLU A 220 22.10 99.34 19.64
CA GLU A 220 22.53 98.14 18.87
C GLU A 220 21.63 96.91 19.00
N ALA A 221 20.62 96.94 19.89
CA ALA A 221 19.69 95.81 20.09
C ALA A 221 18.64 95.68 18.96
N THR A 222 18.40 96.73 18.18
CA THR A 222 17.32 96.75 17.18
C THR A 222 17.66 96.07 15.85
N VAL A 223 18.94 95.79 15.58
CA VAL A 223 19.37 95.13 14.32
C VAL A 223 19.44 93.60 14.48
N ARG A 224 19.98 93.10 15.61
CA ARG A 224 20.03 91.65 15.90
C ARG A 224 18.65 91.02 16.13
N ASP A 225 17.71 91.79 16.68
CA ASP A 225 16.34 91.31 16.88
C ASP A 225 15.57 91.17 15.56
N ARG A 226 15.92 91.93 14.52
CA ARG A 226 15.32 91.78 13.18
C ARG A 226 15.87 90.59 12.41
N GLU A 227 17.20 90.37 12.44
CA GLU A 227 17.82 89.21 11.79
C GLU A 227 17.40 87.88 12.43
N MET A 228 17.30 87.81 13.77
CA MET A 228 16.81 86.60 14.46
C MET A 228 15.29 86.40 14.33
N ALA A 229 14.50 87.45 14.10
CA ALA A 229 13.06 87.33 13.84
C ALA A 229 12.77 86.81 12.42
N GLU A 230 13.54 87.26 11.41
CA GLU A 230 13.44 86.76 10.03
C GLU A 230 13.87 85.28 9.92
N GLU A 231 14.96 84.87 10.59
CA GLU A 231 15.41 83.47 10.62
C GLU A 231 14.42 82.55 11.36
N ARG A 232 13.78 83.04 12.44
CA ARG A 232 12.72 82.31 13.14
C ARG A 232 11.48 82.16 12.28
N GLN A 233 11.05 83.21 11.57
CA GLN A 233 9.93 83.12 10.64
C GLN A 233 10.19 82.13 9.50
N LEU A 234 11.39 82.12 8.93
CA LEU A 234 11.76 81.15 7.88
C LEU A 234 11.74 79.72 8.42
N ARG A 235 12.38 79.44 9.57
CA ARG A 235 12.39 78.11 10.18
C ARG A 235 11.02 77.65 10.66
N ASP A 236 10.19 78.56 11.18
CA ASP A 236 8.83 78.24 11.59
C ASP A 236 7.96 77.96 10.36
N SER A 237 8.14 78.70 9.25
CA SER A 237 7.44 78.42 7.99
C SER A 237 7.88 77.09 7.32
N GLU A 238 9.17 76.75 7.37
CA GLU A 238 9.68 75.46 6.88
C GLU A 238 9.22 74.29 7.76
N LYS A 239 9.16 74.49 9.09
CA LYS A 239 8.61 73.50 10.03
C LYS A 239 7.11 73.31 9.86
N GLU A 240 6.34 74.38 9.68
CA GLU A 240 4.90 74.29 9.41
C GLU A 240 4.64 73.58 8.09
N ARG A 241 5.41 73.89 7.05
CA ARG A 241 5.29 73.25 5.74
C ARG A 241 5.65 71.76 5.78
N SER A 242 6.76 71.39 6.43
CA SER A 242 7.15 69.99 6.62
C SER A 242 6.22 69.22 7.56
N ALA A 243 5.66 69.87 8.58
CA ALA A 243 4.63 69.29 9.44
C ALA A 243 3.34 69.02 8.67
N HIS A 244 2.88 69.96 7.84
CA HIS A 244 1.73 69.75 6.96
C HIS A 244 1.96 68.65 5.92
N GLU A 245 3.16 68.56 5.35
CA GLU A 245 3.53 67.50 4.41
C GLU A 245 3.60 66.12 5.11
N LEU A 246 4.11 66.05 6.34
CA LEU A 246 4.12 64.83 7.14
C LEU A 246 2.70 64.42 7.55
N GLU A 247 1.87 65.36 7.99
CA GLU A 247 0.46 65.12 8.36
C GLU A 247 -0.34 64.62 7.15
N ALA A 248 -0.14 65.22 5.97
CA ALA A 248 -0.75 64.76 4.73
C ALA A 248 -0.31 63.34 4.34
N ALA A 249 0.99 63.03 4.45
CA ALA A 249 1.50 61.69 4.17
C ALA A 249 0.95 60.64 5.15
N VAL A 250 0.93 60.93 6.45
CA VAL A 250 0.38 60.05 7.49
C VAL A 250 -1.13 59.87 7.31
N SER A 251 -1.87 60.92 6.97
CA SER A 251 -3.31 60.86 6.70
C SER A 251 -3.61 60.01 5.46
N ALA A 252 -2.83 60.15 4.38
CA ALA A 252 -2.95 59.34 3.17
C ALA A 252 -2.63 57.86 3.45
N LEU A 253 -1.58 57.57 4.20
CA LEU A 253 -1.25 56.22 4.67
C LEU A 253 -2.34 55.64 5.58
N GLY A 254 -2.88 56.44 6.49
CA GLY A 254 -3.98 56.05 7.37
C GLY A 254 -5.25 55.68 6.59
N THR A 255 -5.57 56.47 5.56
CA THR A 255 -6.69 56.20 4.65
C THR A 255 -6.45 54.91 3.85
N GLY A 256 -5.23 54.75 3.32
CA GLY A 256 -4.81 53.53 2.61
C GLY A 256 -4.90 52.26 3.46
N LEU A 257 -4.39 52.32 4.68
CA LEU A 257 -4.44 51.21 5.64
C LEU A 257 -5.87 50.91 6.09
N HIS A 258 -6.72 51.94 6.22
CA HIS A 258 -8.13 51.75 6.54
C HIS A 258 -8.87 50.99 5.44
N ALA A 259 -8.72 51.38 4.17
CA ALA A 259 -9.37 50.66 3.08
C ALA A 259 -8.81 49.24 2.91
N LEU A 260 -7.50 49.05 3.12
CA LEU A 260 -6.89 47.72 3.16
C LEU A 260 -7.52 46.84 4.25
N ALA A 261 -7.80 47.39 5.43
CA ALA A 261 -8.48 46.68 6.52
C ALA A 261 -9.96 46.36 6.19
N GLU A 262 -10.60 47.16 5.34
CA GLU A 262 -11.94 46.87 4.78
C GLU A 262 -11.91 45.92 3.58
N GLY A 263 -10.74 45.40 3.20
CA GLY A 263 -10.57 44.46 2.09
C GLY A 263 -10.42 45.10 0.72
N ASP A 264 -10.25 46.43 0.63
CA ASP A 264 -10.02 47.13 -0.63
C ASP A 264 -8.54 47.06 -1.04
N LEU A 265 -8.22 46.12 -1.95
CA LEU A 265 -6.88 45.93 -2.49
C LEU A 265 -6.66 46.69 -3.81
N GLU A 266 -7.66 47.44 -4.29
CA GLU A 266 -7.55 48.29 -5.47
C GLU A 266 -6.99 49.68 -5.14
N GLN A 267 -7.17 50.13 -3.89
CA GLN A 267 -6.74 51.47 -3.50
C GLN A 267 -5.22 51.64 -3.66
N ARG A 268 -4.82 52.79 -4.21
CA ARG A 268 -3.43 53.22 -4.34
C ARG A 268 -3.29 54.65 -3.86
N ILE A 269 -2.13 54.97 -3.28
CA ILE A 269 -1.77 56.35 -2.98
C ILE A 269 -1.10 56.94 -4.23
N GLU A 270 -1.88 57.72 -4.99
CA GLU A 270 -1.43 58.32 -6.26
C GLU A 270 -0.66 59.62 -6.06
N THR A 271 -1.05 60.41 -5.05
CA THR A 271 -0.42 61.70 -4.79
C THR A 271 1.01 61.49 -4.27
N PRO A 272 2.05 61.98 -4.97
CA PRO A 272 3.42 61.87 -4.50
C PRO A 272 3.63 62.63 -3.20
N PHE A 273 4.40 62.05 -2.28
CA PHE A 273 4.85 62.75 -1.08
C PHE A 273 6.13 63.53 -1.38
N THR A 274 6.65 64.24 -0.38
CA THR A 274 7.98 64.83 -0.48
C THR A 274 9.06 63.76 -0.65
N ALA A 275 10.19 64.14 -1.26
CA ALA A 275 11.24 63.19 -1.64
C ALA A 275 11.76 62.32 -0.47
N SER A 276 11.72 62.83 0.77
CA SER A 276 12.10 62.09 1.98
C SER A 276 11.07 61.07 2.45
N LEU A 277 9.79 61.21 2.04
CA LEU A 277 8.66 60.38 2.49
C LEU A 277 8.07 59.53 1.36
N ASP A 278 8.33 59.82 0.08
CA ASP A 278 7.71 59.14 -1.06
C ASP A 278 8.03 57.64 -1.12
N GLN A 279 9.15 57.21 -0.52
CA GLN A 279 9.48 55.79 -0.37
C GLN A 279 8.37 55.02 0.37
N LEU A 280 7.75 55.62 1.39
CA LEU A 280 6.65 54.99 2.14
C LEU A 280 5.42 54.75 1.25
N ARG A 281 5.14 55.68 0.34
CA ARG A 281 4.05 55.56 -0.65
C ARG A 281 4.32 54.39 -1.60
N LEU A 282 5.55 54.30 -2.10
CA LEU A 282 5.98 53.24 -3.02
C LEU A 282 5.93 51.87 -2.35
N ASP A 283 6.48 51.75 -1.13
CA ASP A 283 6.49 50.50 -0.37
C ASP A 283 5.07 50.04 0.00
N PHE A 284 4.19 50.98 0.38
CA PHE A 284 2.76 50.69 0.61
C PHE A 284 2.10 50.17 -0.67
N ASN A 285 2.19 50.91 -1.78
CA ASN A 285 1.55 50.52 -3.05
C ASN A 285 2.08 49.17 -3.56
N ASN A 286 3.39 48.90 -3.45
CA ASN A 286 3.99 47.62 -3.83
C ASN A 286 3.47 46.48 -2.96
N SER A 287 3.32 46.70 -1.66
CA SER A 287 2.78 45.70 -0.72
C SER A 287 1.32 45.36 -1.05
N VAL A 288 0.49 46.36 -1.34
CA VAL A 288 -0.91 46.15 -1.76
C VAL A 288 -0.98 45.42 -3.10
N GLU A 289 -0.14 45.77 -4.08
CA GLU A 289 -0.07 45.09 -5.37
C GLU A 289 0.33 43.61 -5.25
N ARG A 290 1.33 43.31 -4.42
CA ARG A 290 1.76 41.92 -4.18
C ARG A 290 0.68 41.12 -3.48
N LEU A 291 -0.04 41.72 -2.53
CA LEU A 291 -1.15 41.07 -1.83
C LEU A 291 -2.33 40.83 -2.77
N GLN A 292 -2.70 41.82 -3.59
CA GLN A 292 -3.73 41.69 -4.63
C GLN A 292 -3.40 40.55 -5.59
N THR A 293 -2.16 40.52 -6.11
CA THR A 293 -1.71 39.46 -7.03
C THR A 293 -1.75 38.08 -6.37
N ALA A 294 -1.35 37.98 -5.11
CA ALA A 294 -1.42 36.72 -4.36
C ALA A 294 -2.87 36.24 -4.21
N MET A 295 -3.79 37.13 -3.83
CA MET A 295 -5.22 36.79 -3.66
C MET A 295 -5.90 36.43 -4.99
N GLN A 296 -5.56 37.12 -6.08
CA GLN A 296 -6.03 36.75 -7.42
C GLN A 296 -5.58 35.33 -7.81
N ARG A 297 -4.31 34.97 -7.58
CA ARG A 297 -3.79 33.61 -7.82
C ARG A 297 -4.50 32.55 -6.98
N VAL A 298 -4.85 32.87 -5.72
CA VAL A 298 -5.66 31.95 -4.89
C VAL A 298 -7.06 31.76 -5.51
N GLY A 299 -7.68 32.82 -6.03
CA GLY A 299 -8.98 32.73 -6.70
C GLY A 299 -8.94 31.91 -8.00
N GLU A 300 -7.89 32.07 -8.80
CA GLU A 300 -7.64 31.25 -10.00
C GLU A 300 -7.49 29.77 -9.63
N ASN A 301 -6.66 29.47 -8.63
CA ASN A 301 -6.48 28.10 -8.14
C ASN A 301 -7.77 27.50 -7.59
N SER A 302 -8.56 28.28 -6.86
CA SER A 302 -9.85 27.85 -6.34
C SER A 302 -10.83 27.48 -7.46
N THR A 303 -10.89 28.30 -8.50
CA THR A 303 -11.70 28.02 -9.69
C THR A 303 -11.21 26.76 -10.42
N ALA A 304 -9.90 26.56 -10.53
CA ALA A 304 -9.32 25.36 -11.13
C ALA A 304 -9.65 24.09 -10.31
N ILE A 305 -9.56 24.15 -8.97
CA ILE A 305 -9.91 23.04 -8.08
C ILE A 305 -11.39 22.69 -8.21
N ARG A 306 -12.28 23.69 -8.27
CA ARG A 306 -13.72 23.46 -8.47
C ARG A 306 -13.99 22.74 -9.79
N SER A 307 -13.43 23.23 -10.90
CA SER A 307 -13.58 22.59 -12.21
C SER A 307 -13.03 21.16 -12.22
N ALA A 308 -11.84 20.93 -11.67
CA ALA A 308 -11.26 19.59 -11.56
C ALA A 308 -12.13 18.65 -10.70
N SER A 309 -12.74 19.17 -9.62
CA SER A 309 -13.64 18.39 -8.77
C SER A 309 -14.93 17.99 -9.50
N ASP A 310 -15.47 18.87 -10.35
CA ASP A 310 -16.63 18.57 -11.21
C ASP A 310 -16.30 17.53 -12.30
N GLU A 311 -15.10 17.59 -12.88
CA GLU A 311 -14.60 16.57 -13.81
C GLU A 311 -14.44 15.21 -13.14
N ILE A 312 -13.82 15.17 -11.96
CA ILE A 312 -13.67 13.92 -11.19
C ILE A 312 -15.05 13.36 -10.83
N ARG A 313 -16.02 14.20 -10.44
CA ARG A 313 -17.40 13.75 -10.17
C ARG A 313 -18.01 13.08 -11.39
N THR A 314 -17.86 13.69 -12.57
CA THR A 314 -18.40 13.13 -13.81
C THR A 314 -17.73 11.79 -14.16
N ALA A 315 -16.41 11.68 -13.96
CA ALA A 315 -15.69 10.43 -14.14
C ALA A 315 -16.09 9.35 -13.12
N ALA A 316 -16.34 9.73 -11.86
CA ALA A 316 -16.82 8.83 -10.83
C ALA A 316 -18.25 8.32 -11.13
N ASP A 317 -19.13 9.17 -11.65
CA ASP A 317 -20.48 8.75 -12.09
C ASP A 317 -20.42 7.74 -13.25
N ASP A 318 -19.53 7.94 -14.23
CA ASP A 318 -19.29 6.96 -15.31
C ASP A 318 -18.74 5.65 -14.77
N LEU A 319 -17.74 5.73 -13.87
CA LEU A 319 -17.17 4.56 -13.22
C LEU A 319 -18.21 3.80 -12.38
N SER A 320 -19.13 4.52 -11.72
CA SER A 320 -20.25 3.93 -10.99
C SER A 320 -21.12 3.07 -11.90
N ARG A 321 -21.60 3.64 -13.02
CA ARG A 321 -22.45 2.93 -13.99
C ARG A 321 -21.75 1.71 -14.59
N ARG A 322 -20.45 1.84 -14.88
CA ARG A 322 -19.64 0.71 -15.38
C ARG A 322 -19.45 -0.36 -14.33
N THR A 323 -19.29 0.02 -13.07
CA THR A 323 -19.17 -0.92 -11.93
C THR A 323 -20.48 -1.66 -11.69
N GLU A 324 -21.62 -0.97 -11.76
CA GLU A 324 -22.96 -1.60 -11.71
C GLU A 324 -23.17 -2.59 -12.86
N GLN A 325 -22.82 -2.19 -14.09
CA GLN A 325 -22.92 -3.06 -15.25
C GLN A 325 -22.00 -4.29 -15.11
N GLN A 326 -20.79 -4.08 -14.60
CA GLN A 326 -19.84 -5.15 -14.33
C GLN A 326 -20.36 -6.09 -13.25
N ALA A 327 -20.96 -5.58 -12.17
CA ALA A 327 -21.58 -6.40 -11.14
C ALA A 327 -22.66 -7.31 -11.72
N ALA A 328 -23.55 -6.77 -12.56
CA ALA A 328 -24.56 -7.56 -13.24
C ALA A 328 -23.96 -8.66 -14.14
N SER A 329 -22.89 -8.35 -14.88
CA SER A 329 -22.19 -9.34 -15.71
C SER A 329 -21.46 -10.41 -14.89
N VAL A 330 -20.91 -10.06 -13.72
CA VAL A 330 -20.27 -11.00 -12.80
C VAL A 330 -21.31 -11.93 -12.19
N GLU A 331 -22.47 -11.42 -11.77
CA GLU A 331 -23.59 -12.24 -11.27
C GLU A 331 -24.09 -13.23 -12.33
N GLU A 332 -24.29 -12.79 -13.57
CA GLU A 332 -24.72 -13.66 -14.67
C GLU A 332 -23.67 -14.73 -14.99
N THR A 333 -22.39 -14.35 -14.98
CA THR A 333 -21.28 -15.28 -15.21
C THR A 333 -21.15 -16.30 -14.09
N ALA A 334 -21.31 -15.89 -12.83
CA ALA A 334 -21.31 -16.79 -11.67
C ALA A 334 -22.45 -17.80 -11.76
N ALA A 335 -23.66 -17.36 -12.07
CA ALA A 335 -24.81 -18.25 -12.27
C ALA A 335 -24.58 -19.25 -13.42
N ALA A 336 -23.99 -18.80 -14.53
CA ALA A 336 -23.64 -19.68 -15.65
C ALA A 336 -22.59 -20.73 -15.27
N ILE A 337 -21.57 -20.33 -14.49
CA ILE A 337 -20.53 -21.24 -14.00
C ILE A 337 -21.09 -22.25 -13.01
N GLU A 338 -21.99 -21.86 -12.12
CA GLU A 338 -22.68 -22.80 -11.22
C GLU A 338 -23.45 -23.85 -12.02
N GLN A 339 -24.17 -23.44 -13.07
CA GLN A 339 -24.89 -24.36 -13.94
C GLN A 339 -23.94 -25.31 -14.70
N VAL A 340 -22.84 -24.80 -15.25
CA VAL A 340 -21.82 -25.61 -15.93
C VAL A 340 -21.16 -26.58 -14.95
N THR A 341 -20.83 -26.11 -13.75
CA THR A 341 -20.21 -26.92 -12.68
C THR A 341 -21.13 -28.08 -12.28
N ALA A 342 -22.43 -27.82 -12.12
CA ALA A 342 -23.42 -28.86 -11.86
C ALA A 342 -23.46 -29.90 -12.99
N SER A 343 -23.49 -29.45 -14.25
CA SER A 343 -23.52 -30.31 -15.43
C SER A 343 -22.26 -31.16 -15.60
N VAL A 344 -21.07 -30.58 -15.35
CA VAL A 344 -19.80 -31.31 -15.40
C VAL A 344 -19.71 -32.32 -14.26
N LYS A 345 -20.18 -31.98 -13.06
CA LYS A 345 -20.24 -32.93 -11.94
C LYS A 345 -21.17 -34.12 -12.22
N GLU A 346 -22.33 -33.88 -12.85
CA GLU A 346 -23.21 -34.95 -13.31
C GLU A 346 -22.53 -35.80 -14.39
N SER A 347 -21.87 -35.15 -15.35
CA SER A 347 -21.14 -35.82 -16.43
C SER A 347 -19.99 -36.68 -15.89
N ALA A 348 -19.31 -36.23 -14.84
CA ALA A 348 -18.27 -36.97 -14.14
C ALA A 348 -18.82 -38.29 -13.58
N GLY A 349 -19.92 -38.21 -12.82
CA GLY A 349 -20.58 -39.40 -12.28
C GLY A 349 -21.04 -40.36 -13.37
N ARG A 350 -21.59 -39.85 -14.48
CA ARG A 350 -22.02 -40.67 -15.62
C ARG A 350 -20.84 -41.32 -16.33
N ALA A 351 -19.73 -40.61 -16.52
CA ALA A 351 -18.51 -41.13 -17.12
C ALA A 351 -17.90 -42.24 -16.24
N GLU A 352 -17.81 -42.04 -14.93
CA GLU A 352 -17.31 -43.06 -13.98
C GLU A 352 -18.18 -44.33 -14.00
N HIS A 353 -19.51 -44.17 -14.00
CA HIS A 353 -20.44 -45.29 -14.12
C HIS A 353 -20.29 -46.03 -15.46
N ALA A 354 -20.14 -45.30 -16.57
CA ALA A 354 -19.90 -45.88 -17.89
C ALA A 354 -18.56 -46.64 -17.94
N GLY A 355 -17.51 -46.07 -17.35
CA GLY A 355 -16.19 -46.69 -17.24
C GLY A 355 -16.24 -48.01 -16.47
N ALA A 356 -16.94 -48.03 -15.33
CA ALA A 356 -17.14 -49.25 -14.56
C ALA A 356 -17.93 -50.32 -15.35
N LEU A 357 -18.97 -49.91 -16.10
CA LEU A 357 -19.76 -50.82 -16.93
C LEU A 357 -18.93 -51.42 -18.07
N VAL A 358 -18.19 -50.59 -18.80
CA VAL A 358 -17.34 -51.03 -19.91
C VAL A 358 -16.21 -51.94 -19.42
N SER A 359 -15.59 -51.62 -18.28
CA SER A 359 -14.57 -52.47 -17.65
C SER A 359 -15.11 -53.86 -17.33
N ARG A 360 -16.32 -53.96 -16.76
CA ARG A 360 -16.99 -55.25 -16.50
C ARG A 360 -17.36 -55.99 -17.78
N THR A 361 -17.80 -55.27 -18.82
CA THR A 361 -18.09 -55.85 -20.14
C THR A 361 -16.82 -56.41 -20.79
N LYS A 362 -15.68 -55.72 -20.69
CA LYS A 362 -14.37 -56.20 -21.15
C LYS A 362 -14.03 -57.54 -20.51
N THR A 363 -14.07 -57.63 -19.18
CA THR A 363 -13.79 -58.89 -18.47
C THR A 363 -14.75 -60.01 -18.87
N SER A 364 -16.03 -59.68 -19.11
CA SER A 364 -17.03 -60.66 -19.54
C SER A 364 -16.79 -61.17 -20.98
N ALA A 365 -16.37 -60.28 -21.88
CA ALA A 365 -16.02 -60.61 -23.25
C ALA A 365 -14.75 -61.48 -23.31
N GLU A 366 -13.72 -61.14 -22.53
CA GLU A 366 -12.48 -61.93 -22.41
C GLU A 366 -12.78 -63.35 -21.92
N LYS A 367 -13.59 -63.49 -20.86
CA LYS A 367 -14.04 -64.78 -20.34
C LYS A 367 -14.88 -65.57 -21.34
N SER A 368 -15.74 -64.90 -22.11
CA SER A 368 -16.51 -65.55 -23.16
C SER A 368 -15.58 -66.07 -24.26
N GLY A 369 -14.53 -65.33 -24.59
CA GLY A 369 -13.46 -65.74 -25.51
C GLY A 369 -12.77 -67.02 -25.05
N ASP A 370 -12.45 -67.13 -23.76
CA ASP A 370 -11.89 -68.35 -23.17
C ASP A 370 -12.81 -69.55 -23.33
N VAL A 371 -14.11 -69.39 -23.06
CA VAL A 371 -15.10 -70.47 -23.18
C VAL A 371 -15.23 -70.95 -24.62
N VAL A 372 -15.26 -70.03 -25.60
CA VAL A 372 -15.34 -70.41 -27.01
C VAL A 372 -14.07 -71.13 -27.47
N ARG A 373 -12.88 -70.67 -27.04
CA ARG A 373 -11.61 -71.40 -27.31
C ARG A 373 -11.63 -72.82 -26.77
N GLN A 374 -12.14 -73.02 -25.55
CA GLN A 374 -12.31 -74.36 -24.97
C GLN A 374 -13.31 -75.21 -25.76
N ALA A 375 -14.42 -74.62 -26.24
CA ALA A 375 -15.40 -75.32 -27.06
C ALA A 375 -14.83 -75.76 -28.42
N VAL A 376 -14.04 -74.91 -29.09
CA VAL A 376 -13.34 -75.28 -30.34
C VAL A 376 -12.38 -76.45 -30.09
N SER A 377 -11.61 -76.41 -29.00
CA SER A 377 -10.71 -77.51 -28.62
C SER A 377 -11.47 -78.82 -28.41
N ALA A 378 -12.58 -78.79 -27.67
CA ALA A 378 -13.41 -79.97 -27.41
C ALA A 378 -14.03 -80.55 -28.70
N MET A 379 -14.47 -79.69 -29.63
CA MET A 379 -14.97 -80.15 -30.93
C MET A 379 -13.88 -80.80 -31.78
N GLY A 380 -12.65 -80.29 -31.73
CA GLY A 380 -11.49 -80.92 -32.37
C GLY A 380 -11.17 -82.31 -31.81
N GLU A 381 -11.31 -82.49 -30.48
CA GLU A 381 -11.17 -83.81 -29.85
C GLU A 381 -12.26 -84.79 -30.29
N ILE A 382 -13.52 -84.33 -30.39
CA ILE A 382 -14.65 -85.15 -30.88
C ILE A 382 -14.46 -85.53 -32.35
N GLU A 383 -13.98 -84.61 -33.20
CA GLU A 383 -13.65 -84.90 -34.60
C GLU A 383 -12.57 -85.98 -34.69
N GLY A 384 -11.51 -85.85 -33.88
CA GLY A 384 -10.45 -86.85 -33.77
C GLY A 384 -10.96 -88.23 -33.35
N SER A 385 -11.81 -88.29 -32.32
CA SER A 385 -12.44 -89.52 -31.84
C SER A 385 -13.33 -90.17 -32.91
N SER A 386 -14.10 -89.36 -33.66
CA SER A 386 -14.97 -89.85 -34.73
C SER A 386 -14.18 -90.51 -35.86
N ARG A 387 -13.02 -89.96 -36.24
CA ARG A 387 -12.11 -90.58 -37.23
C ARG A 387 -11.51 -91.89 -36.73
N GLN A 388 -11.19 -91.98 -35.43
CA GLN A 388 -10.72 -93.23 -34.84
C GLN A 388 -11.80 -94.31 -34.88
N ILE A 389 -13.06 -93.97 -34.58
CA ILE A 389 -14.19 -94.89 -34.70
C ILE A 389 -14.36 -95.35 -36.15
N GLU A 390 -14.29 -94.45 -37.14
CA GLU A 390 -14.39 -94.81 -38.55
C GLU A 390 -13.35 -95.87 -38.97
N ASN A 391 -12.10 -95.73 -38.50
CA ASN A 391 -11.04 -96.71 -38.74
C ASN A 391 -11.35 -98.09 -38.10
N ILE A 392 -11.89 -98.10 -36.87
CA ILE A 392 -12.30 -99.34 -36.19
C ILE A 392 -13.43 -100.02 -36.95
N ILE A 393 -14.43 -99.27 -37.42
CA ILE A 393 -15.54 -99.83 -38.20
C ILE A 393 -15.05 -100.37 -39.55
N GLY A 394 -14.09 -99.71 -40.20
CA GLY A 394 -13.42 -100.23 -41.39
C GLY A 394 -12.72 -101.57 -41.15
N MET A 395 -12.03 -101.71 -40.03
CA MET A 395 -11.40 -102.98 -39.62
C MET A 395 -12.45 -104.06 -39.34
N ILE A 396 -13.58 -103.73 -38.72
CA ILE A 396 -14.68 -104.68 -38.46
C ILE A 396 -15.30 -105.19 -39.76
N ASP A 397 -15.51 -104.31 -40.75
CA ASP A 397 -16.00 -104.69 -42.08
C ASP A 397 -15.02 -105.64 -42.78
N GLU A 398 -13.71 -105.37 -42.68
CA GLU A 398 -12.67 -106.25 -43.21
C GLU A 398 -12.67 -107.64 -42.51
N ILE A 399 -12.79 -107.68 -41.18
CA ILE A 399 -12.91 -108.93 -40.42
C ILE A 399 -14.17 -109.70 -40.84
N ALA A 400 -15.30 -109.02 -41.03
CA ALA A 400 -16.54 -109.64 -41.49
C ALA A 400 -16.39 -110.23 -42.91
N PHE A 401 -15.73 -109.52 -43.81
CA PHE A 401 -15.44 -110.00 -45.16
C PHE A 401 -14.53 -111.24 -45.15
N GLN A 402 -13.44 -111.20 -44.37
CA GLN A 402 -12.55 -112.35 -44.19
C GLN A 402 -13.30 -113.55 -43.60
N THR A 403 -14.14 -113.34 -42.57
CA THR A 403 -14.95 -114.39 -41.95
C THR A 403 -15.94 -115.02 -42.94
N ASN A 404 -16.56 -114.21 -43.80
CA ASN A 404 -17.45 -114.67 -44.86
C ASN A 404 -16.70 -115.53 -45.90
N LEU A 405 -15.47 -115.17 -46.28
CA LEU A 405 -14.63 -115.98 -47.17
C LEU A 405 -14.18 -117.30 -46.52
N LEU A 406 -13.79 -117.26 -45.23
CA LEU A 406 -13.46 -118.46 -44.45
C LEU A 406 -14.66 -119.42 -44.37
N ALA A 407 -15.85 -118.88 -44.09
CA ALA A 407 -17.09 -119.64 -44.02
C ALA A 407 -17.49 -120.23 -45.38
N LEU A 408 -17.28 -119.50 -46.48
CA LEU A 408 -17.48 -120.01 -47.83
C LEU A 408 -16.54 -121.19 -48.13
N ASN A 409 -15.25 -121.05 -47.82
CA ASN A 409 -14.26 -122.12 -48.00
C ASN A 409 -14.62 -123.35 -47.15
N ALA A 410 -15.04 -123.16 -45.90
CA ALA A 410 -15.49 -124.23 -45.03
C ALA A 410 -16.77 -124.92 -45.56
N GLY A 411 -17.72 -124.15 -46.11
CA GLY A 411 -18.94 -124.68 -46.72
C GLY A 411 -18.65 -125.51 -47.98
N VAL A 412 -17.69 -125.10 -48.80
CA VAL A 412 -17.24 -125.86 -49.98
C VAL A 412 -16.59 -127.17 -49.57
N GLU A 413 -15.69 -127.15 -48.57
CA GLU A 413 -15.03 -128.37 -48.09
C GLU A 413 -16.02 -129.32 -47.39
N ALA A 414 -17.03 -128.79 -46.70
CA ALA A 414 -18.12 -129.57 -46.12
C ALA A 414 -19.00 -130.24 -47.20
N ALA A 415 -19.29 -129.55 -48.32
CA ALA A 415 -19.99 -130.15 -49.46
C ALA A 415 -19.15 -131.25 -50.15
N ARG A 416 -17.83 -131.08 -50.17
CA ARG A 416 -16.87 -132.06 -50.71
C ARG A 416 -16.79 -133.34 -49.86
N ALA A 417 -16.98 -133.23 -48.56
CA ALA A 417 -17.00 -134.36 -47.62
C ALA A 417 -18.31 -135.18 -47.63
N GLY A 418 -19.30 -134.80 -48.46
CA GLY A 418 -20.54 -135.57 -48.65
C GLY A 418 -21.39 -135.69 -47.37
N ASP A 419 -21.87 -136.90 -47.08
CA ASP A 419 -22.78 -137.14 -45.95
C ASP A 419 -22.16 -136.86 -44.57
N ALA A 420 -20.83 -137.00 -44.42
CA ALA A 420 -20.12 -136.72 -43.18
C ALA A 420 -19.97 -135.20 -42.90
N GLY A 421 -20.07 -134.36 -43.94
CA GLY A 421 -19.89 -132.90 -43.86
C GLY A 421 -21.17 -132.12 -43.57
N LYS A 422 -22.36 -132.76 -43.55
CA LYS A 422 -23.66 -132.07 -43.42
C LYS A 422 -23.77 -131.15 -42.20
N GLY A 423 -23.26 -131.57 -41.04
CA GLY A 423 -23.26 -130.73 -39.83
C GLY A 423 -22.34 -129.51 -39.95
N PHE A 424 -21.15 -129.69 -40.53
CA PHE A 424 -20.21 -128.59 -40.79
C PHE A 424 -20.71 -127.62 -41.85
N ALA A 425 -21.45 -128.09 -42.85
CA ALA A 425 -22.06 -127.24 -43.88
C ALA A 425 -23.10 -126.28 -43.27
N VAL A 426 -23.92 -126.75 -42.32
CA VAL A 426 -24.90 -125.90 -41.61
C VAL A 426 -24.19 -124.84 -40.78
N VAL A 427 -23.15 -125.21 -40.03
CA VAL A 427 -22.36 -124.25 -39.23
C VAL A 427 -21.66 -123.23 -40.14
N ALA A 428 -21.08 -123.67 -41.26
CA ALA A 428 -20.45 -122.77 -42.22
C ALA A 428 -21.46 -121.78 -42.84
N GLN A 429 -22.68 -122.22 -43.12
CA GLN A 429 -23.74 -121.33 -43.61
C GLN A 429 -24.18 -120.32 -42.53
N GLU A 430 -24.35 -120.75 -41.28
CA GLU A 430 -24.70 -119.86 -40.16
C GLU A 430 -23.61 -118.81 -39.89
N VAL A 431 -22.33 -119.21 -39.90
CA VAL A 431 -21.19 -118.30 -39.75
C VAL A 431 -21.12 -117.32 -40.92
N ARG A 432 -21.43 -117.78 -42.14
CA ARG A 432 -21.48 -116.92 -43.33
C ARG A 432 -22.60 -115.88 -43.21
N GLU A 433 -23.79 -116.29 -42.79
CA GLU A 433 -24.93 -115.40 -42.59
C GLU A 433 -24.65 -114.38 -41.47
N LEU A 434 -24.02 -114.81 -40.37
CA LEU A 434 -23.57 -113.93 -39.30
C LEU A 434 -22.51 -112.92 -39.79
N ALA A 435 -21.54 -113.37 -40.57
CA ALA A 435 -20.51 -112.50 -41.16
C ALA A 435 -21.14 -111.45 -42.10
N GLN A 436 -22.12 -111.85 -42.92
CA GLN A 436 -22.85 -110.93 -43.80
C GLN A 436 -23.71 -109.93 -43.00
N ARG A 437 -24.34 -110.37 -41.90
CA ARG A 437 -25.05 -109.48 -40.97
C ARG A 437 -24.11 -108.48 -40.31
N SER A 438 -22.92 -108.92 -39.88
CA SER A 438 -21.88 -108.06 -39.30
C SER A 438 -21.36 -107.02 -40.30
N ALA A 439 -21.11 -107.41 -41.56
CA ALA A 439 -20.71 -106.48 -42.61
C ALA A 439 -21.80 -105.43 -42.90
N ASN A 440 -23.06 -105.84 -42.97
CA ASN A 440 -24.18 -104.92 -43.15
C ASN A 440 -24.30 -103.93 -41.98
N ALA A 441 -24.21 -104.43 -40.73
CA ALA A 441 -24.23 -103.58 -39.53
C ALA A 441 -23.03 -102.62 -39.49
N ALA A 442 -21.83 -103.09 -39.83
CA ALA A 442 -20.64 -102.24 -39.92
C ALA A 442 -20.83 -101.12 -40.96
N LYS A 443 -21.44 -101.44 -42.12
CA LYS A 443 -21.75 -100.45 -43.15
C LYS A 443 -22.78 -99.41 -42.70
N GLU A 444 -23.83 -99.81 -41.98
CA GLU A 444 -24.80 -98.88 -41.39
C GLU A 444 -24.15 -97.96 -40.34
N ILE A 445 -23.34 -98.51 -39.45
CA ILE A 445 -22.59 -97.71 -38.46
C ILE A 445 -21.62 -96.76 -39.17
N LYS A 446 -20.93 -97.21 -40.23
CA LYS A 446 -20.04 -96.36 -41.03
C LYS A 446 -20.79 -95.17 -41.62
N THR A 447 -21.99 -95.38 -42.16
CA THR A 447 -22.83 -94.27 -42.64
C THR A 447 -23.20 -93.30 -41.51
N LEU A 448 -23.60 -93.79 -40.33
CA LEU A 448 -23.93 -92.96 -39.17
C LEU A 448 -22.72 -92.15 -38.66
N ILE A 449 -21.54 -92.77 -38.59
CA ILE A 449 -20.31 -92.10 -38.17
C ILE A 449 -19.88 -91.04 -39.19
N ASN A 450 -20.01 -91.32 -40.49
CA ASN A 450 -19.73 -90.32 -41.54
C ASN A 450 -20.67 -89.12 -41.44
N THR A 451 -21.97 -89.34 -41.22
CA THR A 451 -22.92 -88.25 -40.98
C THR A 451 -22.57 -87.46 -39.71
N SER A 452 -22.23 -88.15 -38.62
CA SER A 452 -21.85 -87.51 -37.35
C SER A 452 -20.57 -86.69 -37.49
N SER A 453 -19.55 -87.21 -38.19
CA SER A 453 -18.30 -86.52 -38.49
C SER A 453 -18.55 -85.23 -39.29
N GLN A 454 -19.42 -85.29 -40.31
CA GLN A 454 -19.81 -84.10 -41.08
C GLN A 454 -20.54 -83.06 -40.22
N GLN A 455 -21.41 -83.49 -39.29
CA GLN A 455 -22.11 -82.60 -38.36
C GLN A 455 -21.15 -81.96 -37.34
N VAL A 456 -20.20 -82.73 -36.79
CA VAL A 456 -19.17 -82.23 -35.87
C VAL A 456 -18.28 -81.21 -36.58
N LYS A 457 -17.87 -81.48 -37.82
CA LYS A 457 -17.09 -80.54 -38.62
C LYS A 457 -17.85 -79.23 -38.84
N SER A 458 -19.11 -79.31 -39.29
CA SER A 458 -19.95 -78.12 -39.47
C SER A 458 -20.15 -77.35 -38.16
N GLY A 459 -20.31 -78.05 -37.03
CA GLY A 459 -20.43 -77.44 -35.71
C GLY A 459 -19.12 -76.75 -35.28
N SER A 460 -17.97 -77.40 -35.51
CA SER A 460 -16.65 -76.83 -35.24
C SER A 460 -16.40 -75.57 -36.07
N ASP A 461 -16.77 -75.58 -37.35
CA ASP A 461 -16.62 -74.41 -38.24
C ASP A 461 -17.45 -73.23 -37.72
N LEU A 462 -18.71 -73.45 -37.33
CA LEU A 462 -19.59 -72.41 -36.75
C LEU A 462 -19.06 -71.87 -35.42
N VAL A 463 -18.57 -72.73 -34.53
CA VAL A 463 -17.98 -72.30 -33.25
C VAL A 463 -16.67 -71.53 -33.49
N GLY A 464 -15.89 -71.91 -34.51
CA GLY A 464 -14.70 -71.17 -34.94
C GLY A 464 -15.03 -69.78 -35.48
N GLU A 465 -16.08 -69.65 -36.30
CA GLU A 465 -16.59 -68.34 -36.75
C GLU A 465 -17.06 -67.48 -35.58
N ALA A 466 -17.80 -68.07 -34.63
CA ALA A 466 -18.20 -67.38 -33.40
C ALA A 466 -16.99 -66.93 -32.57
N GLY A 467 -15.93 -67.73 -32.51
CA GLY A 467 -14.67 -67.37 -31.86
C GLY A 467 -14.00 -66.16 -32.48
N LYS A 468 -13.89 -66.11 -33.81
CA LYS A 468 -13.34 -64.95 -34.54
C LYS A 468 -14.17 -63.69 -34.33
N ALA A 469 -15.50 -63.80 -34.39
CA ALA A 469 -16.38 -62.67 -34.11
C ALA A 469 -16.19 -62.12 -32.68
N LEU A 470 -15.98 -63.03 -31.71
CA LEU A 470 -15.76 -62.65 -30.33
C LEU A 470 -14.38 -62.03 -30.09
N GLU A 471 -13.34 -62.44 -30.81
CA GLU A 471 -12.03 -61.78 -30.80
C GLU A 471 -12.11 -60.32 -31.26
N VAL A 472 -12.89 -60.03 -32.31
CA VAL A 472 -13.17 -58.67 -32.76
C VAL A 472 -13.89 -57.86 -31.67
N ILE A 473 -14.94 -58.43 -31.07
CA ILE A 473 -15.68 -57.77 -29.98
C ILE A 473 -14.76 -57.45 -28.79
N VAL A 474 -13.87 -58.36 -28.40
CA VAL A 474 -12.91 -58.13 -27.31
C VAL A 474 -12.00 -56.94 -27.65
N ALA A 475 -11.48 -56.87 -28.87
CA ALA A 475 -10.65 -55.75 -29.31
C ALA A 475 -11.41 -54.41 -29.29
N GLU A 476 -12.64 -54.38 -29.83
CA GLU A 476 -13.50 -53.19 -29.82
C GLU A 476 -13.83 -52.74 -28.38
N VAL A 477 -14.16 -53.66 -27.49
CA VAL A 477 -14.47 -53.34 -26.08
C VAL A 477 -13.23 -52.83 -25.34
N GLN A 478 -12.03 -53.32 -25.67
CA GLN A 478 -10.78 -52.79 -25.13
C GLN A 478 -10.53 -51.34 -25.56
N GLU A 479 -10.81 -51.00 -26.83
CA GLU A 479 -10.72 -49.64 -27.35
C GLU A 479 -11.75 -48.72 -26.69
N VAL A 480 -13.00 -49.16 -26.58
CA VAL A 480 -14.06 -48.41 -25.87
C VAL A 480 -13.67 -48.17 -24.42
N ASN A 481 -13.09 -49.17 -23.73
CA ASN A 481 -12.63 -49.00 -22.36
C ASN A 481 -11.53 -47.92 -22.25
N ALA A 482 -10.57 -47.92 -23.18
CA ALA A 482 -9.51 -46.90 -23.19
C ALA A 482 -10.09 -45.49 -23.39
N ASN A 483 -10.99 -45.33 -24.36
CA ASN A 483 -11.64 -44.04 -24.64
C ASN A 483 -12.48 -43.54 -23.46
N VAL A 484 -13.24 -44.42 -22.80
CA VAL A 484 -14.06 -44.03 -21.64
C VAL A 484 -13.19 -43.63 -20.46
N MET A 485 -12.06 -44.30 -20.22
CA MET A 485 -11.13 -43.89 -19.16
C MET A 485 -10.51 -42.52 -19.46
N ALA A 486 -10.14 -42.24 -20.72
CA ALA A 486 -9.67 -40.92 -21.12
C ALA A 486 -10.74 -39.82 -20.90
N ILE A 487 -12.02 -40.13 -21.15
CA ILE A 487 -13.13 -39.22 -20.85
C ILE A 487 -13.27 -38.98 -19.34
N VAL A 488 -13.16 -40.03 -18.52
CA VAL A 488 -13.21 -39.89 -17.05
C VAL A 488 -12.11 -38.96 -16.55
N ASP A 489 -10.89 -39.14 -17.05
CA ASP A 489 -9.76 -38.28 -16.66
C ASP A 489 -9.96 -36.82 -17.13
N ALA A 490 -10.39 -36.62 -18.38
CA ALA A 490 -10.67 -35.28 -18.91
C ALA A 490 -11.79 -34.56 -18.13
N VAL A 491 -12.84 -35.26 -17.71
CA VAL A 491 -13.94 -34.67 -16.94
C VAL A 491 -13.50 -34.31 -15.51
N ARG A 492 -12.61 -35.10 -14.90
CA ARG A 492 -12.00 -34.76 -13.59
C ARG A 492 -11.13 -33.51 -13.68
N GLU A 493 -10.36 -33.39 -14.75
CA GLU A 493 -9.56 -32.19 -15.03
C GLU A 493 -10.46 -30.96 -15.21
N GLN A 494 -11.51 -31.06 -16.04
CA GLN A 494 -12.50 -29.98 -16.22
C GLN A 494 -13.17 -29.56 -14.90
N SER A 495 -13.50 -30.52 -14.03
CA SER A 495 -14.06 -30.19 -12.71
C SER A 495 -13.08 -29.40 -11.84
N THR A 496 -11.78 -29.66 -11.97
CA THR A 496 -10.73 -28.92 -11.24
C THR A 496 -10.60 -27.52 -11.80
N THR A 497 -10.50 -27.38 -13.13
CA THR A 497 -10.45 -26.08 -13.81
C THR A 497 -11.67 -25.21 -13.50
N LEU A 498 -12.87 -25.78 -13.45
CA LEU A 498 -14.07 -25.02 -13.10
C LEU A 498 -14.04 -24.51 -11.65
N SER A 499 -13.42 -25.24 -10.72
CA SER A 499 -13.22 -24.77 -9.35
C SER A 499 -12.29 -23.56 -9.31
N GLU A 500 -11.23 -23.54 -10.13
CA GLU A 500 -10.31 -22.41 -10.25
C GLU A 500 -11.01 -21.19 -10.88
N ILE A 501 -11.78 -21.40 -11.95
CA ILE A 501 -12.58 -20.34 -12.59
C ILE A 501 -13.57 -19.73 -11.59
N ASN A 502 -14.27 -20.57 -10.81
CA ASN A 502 -15.20 -20.09 -9.79
C ASN A 502 -14.51 -19.21 -8.73
N GLN A 503 -13.27 -19.55 -8.36
CA GLN A 503 -12.48 -18.74 -7.45
C GLN A 503 -12.04 -17.42 -8.07
N ALA A 504 -11.64 -17.42 -9.35
CA ALA A 504 -11.32 -16.20 -10.08
C ALA A 504 -12.53 -15.25 -10.19
N VAL A 505 -13.74 -15.78 -10.44
CA VAL A 505 -14.96 -14.97 -10.48
C VAL A 505 -15.28 -14.36 -9.12
N THR A 506 -15.05 -15.10 -8.03
CA THR A 506 -15.20 -14.56 -6.66
C THR A 506 -14.23 -13.40 -6.40
N GLU A 507 -13.01 -13.47 -6.95
CA GLU A 507 -12.04 -12.39 -6.86
C GLU A 507 -12.44 -11.16 -7.68
N VAL A 508 -12.99 -11.36 -8.89
CA VAL A 508 -13.55 -10.28 -9.71
C VAL A 508 -14.72 -9.60 -8.99
N ASP A 509 -15.65 -10.35 -8.40
CA ASP A 509 -16.77 -9.80 -7.61
C ASP A 509 -16.27 -8.91 -6.46
N LYS A 510 -15.27 -9.40 -5.71
CA LYS A 510 -14.63 -8.60 -4.66
C LYS A 510 -14.01 -7.31 -5.19
N GLY A 511 -13.33 -7.36 -6.33
CA GLY A 511 -12.79 -6.18 -7.00
C GLY A 511 -13.88 -5.21 -7.44
N THR A 512 -15.01 -5.71 -7.95
CA THR A 512 -16.18 -4.91 -8.31
C THR A 512 -16.79 -4.20 -7.11
N GLN A 513 -16.93 -4.88 -5.96
CA GLN A 513 -17.41 -4.26 -4.71
C GLN A 513 -16.43 -3.19 -4.19
N GLN A 514 -15.12 -3.44 -4.30
CA GLN A 514 -14.11 -2.45 -3.94
C GLN A 514 -14.16 -1.22 -4.85
N ASN A 515 -14.39 -1.40 -6.15
CA ASN A 515 -14.60 -0.29 -7.07
C ASN A 515 -15.83 0.52 -6.72
N ALA A 516 -16.94 -0.13 -6.33
CA ALA A 516 -18.15 0.58 -5.90
C ALA A 516 -17.88 1.45 -4.66
N ALA A 517 -17.20 0.90 -3.65
CA ALA A 517 -16.79 1.66 -2.47
C ALA A 517 -15.83 2.81 -2.82
N MET A 518 -14.87 2.59 -3.72
CA MET A 518 -13.92 3.60 -4.18
C MET A 518 -14.64 4.74 -4.91
N VAL A 519 -15.64 4.42 -5.73
CA VAL A 519 -16.49 5.41 -6.41
C VAL A 519 -17.22 6.26 -5.40
N GLU A 520 -17.89 5.67 -4.40
CA GLU A 520 -18.58 6.42 -3.34
C GLU A 520 -17.63 7.38 -2.59
N GLN A 521 -16.44 6.88 -2.23
CA GLN A 521 -15.41 7.68 -1.55
C GLN A 521 -14.89 8.80 -2.43
N THR A 522 -14.64 8.54 -3.72
CA THR A 522 -14.15 9.53 -4.68
C THR A 522 -15.19 10.62 -4.91
N THR A 523 -16.45 10.24 -5.11
CA THR A 523 -17.56 11.20 -5.26
C THR A 523 -17.71 12.07 -4.02
N ALA A 524 -17.63 11.50 -2.82
CA ALA A 524 -17.67 12.27 -1.57
C ALA A 524 -16.48 13.24 -1.44
N ALA A 525 -15.27 12.79 -1.75
CA ALA A 525 -14.06 13.62 -1.72
C ALA A 525 -14.13 14.78 -2.72
N SER A 526 -14.59 14.53 -3.96
CA SER A 526 -14.82 15.57 -4.96
C SER A 526 -15.87 16.58 -4.50
N HIS A 527 -16.91 16.15 -3.80
CA HIS A 527 -17.90 17.06 -3.24
C HIS A 527 -17.32 17.95 -2.15
N GLY A 528 -16.49 17.38 -1.27
CA GLY A 528 -15.76 18.12 -0.24
C GLY A 528 -14.82 19.17 -0.85
N LEU A 529 -14.02 18.79 -1.86
CA LEU A 529 -13.11 19.72 -2.55
C LEU A 529 -13.85 20.86 -3.26
N ALA A 530 -14.97 20.55 -3.94
CA ALA A 530 -15.80 21.57 -4.57
C ALA A 530 -16.37 22.57 -3.55
N SER A 531 -16.80 22.07 -2.38
CA SER A 531 -17.31 22.89 -1.27
C SER A 531 -16.21 23.77 -0.66
N GLU A 532 -15.00 23.25 -0.48
CA GLU A 532 -13.86 24.00 0.06
C GLU A 532 -13.42 25.10 -0.92
N ALA A 533 -13.36 24.79 -2.22
CA ALA A 533 -13.09 25.77 -3.27
C ALA A 533 -14.17 26.86 -3.33
N GLN A 534 -15.44 26.50 -3.18
CA GLN A 534 -16.51 27.50 -3.08
C GLN A 534 -16.32 28.40 -1.86
N SER A 535 -16.02 27.82 -0.70
CA SER A 535 -15.79 28.57 0.54
C SER A 535 -14.60 29.54 0.41
N LEU A 536 -13.50 29.12 -0.23
CA LEU A 536 -12.37 30.00 -0.56
C LEU A 536 -12.77 31.14 -1.50
N THR A 537 -13.63 30.86 -2.48
CA THR A 537 -14.14 31.88 -3.40
C THR A 537 -15.00 32.91 -2.66
N ASP A 538 -15.84 32.46 -1.74
CA ASP A 538 -16.69 33.32 -0.91
C ASP A 538 -15.87 34.18 0.07
N LEU A 539 -14.79 33.63 0.63
CA LEU A 539 -13.83 34.38 1.45
C LEU A 539 -13.10 35.44 0.63
N LEU A 540 -12.65 35.11 -0.59
CA LEU A 540 -11.99 36.05 -1.49
C LEU A 540 -12.94 37.16 -1.98
N ALA A 541 -14.23 36.89 -2.07
CA ALA A 541 -15.24 37.89 -2.46
C ALA A 541 -15.39 39.04 -1.45
N GLN A 542 -14.87 38.89 -0.23
CA GLN A 542 -14.78 39.98 0.76
C GLN A 542 -13.72 41.03 0.37
N PHE A 543 -12.77 40.67 -0.50
CA PHE A 543 -11.73 41.57 -0.98
C PHE A 543 -12.08 42.16 -2.35
N LYS A 544 -11.87 43.46 -2.52
CA LYS A 544 -11.93 44.11 -3.84
C LYS A 544 -10.59 43.93 -4.54
N LEU A 545 -10.56 43.00 -5.50
CA LEU A 545 -9.33 42.54 -6.12
C LEU A 545 -9.03 43.18 -7.48
N GLY A 546 -9.80 44.15 -7.95
CA GLY A 546 -9.65 44.70 -9.29
C GLY A 546 -10.19 43.72 -10.32
N ALA A 547 -11.14 44.18 -11.15
CA ALA A 547 -11.64 43.39 -12.25
C ALA A 547 -10.58 43.24 -13.36
N THR A 548 -9.65 42.32 -13.20
CA THR A 548 -8.92 41.68 -14.32
C THR A 548 -9.52 40.34 -14.72
N LEU A 549 -10.70 39.99 -14.19
CA LEU A 549 -11.55 38.95 -14.76
C LEU A 549 -12.38 39.53 -15.90
N GLN A 550 -11.71 40.08 -16.92
CA GLN A 550 -12.34 40.17 -18.22
C GLN A 550 -12.53 38.74 -18.70
N SER A 551 -13.78 38.27 -18.64
CA SER A 551 -14.26 37.07 -19.32
C SER A 551 -13.50 36.84 -20.62
N ALA A 552 -12.59 35.89 -20.61
CA ALA A 552 -12.39 35.08 -21.79
C ALA A 552 -13.74 34.42 -22.04
N ALA A 553 -14.50 34.98 -22.98
CA ALA A 553 -15.76 34.42 -23.44
C ALA A 553 -15.56 32.91 -23.68
N PRO A 554 -16.53 32.05 -23.33
CA PRO A 554 -16.46 30.66 -23.73
C PRO A 554 -16.29 30.63 -25.24
N GLY A 555 -15.13 30.14 -25.69
CA GLY A 555 -14.94 29.82 -27.09
C GLY A 555 -16.11 28.94 -27.50
N ARG A 556 -16.80 29.36 -28.58
CA ARG A 556 -17.88 28.60 -29.23
C ARG A 556 -17.57 27.09 -29.17
N PRO A 557 -18.57 26.22 -28.91
CA PRO A 557 -18.36 24.79 -29.04
C PRO A 557 -17.82 24.52 -30.44
N ALA A 558 -16.61 24.00 -30.52
CA ALA A 558 -16.09 23.46 -31.75
C ALA A 558 -17.04 22.32 -32.14
N GLU A 559 -17.62 22.51 -33.32
CA GLU A 559 -18.49 21.58 -34.00
C GLU A 559 -17.96 20.16 -33.92
N ASP A 560 -18.85 19.25 -33.50
CA ASP A 560 -18.69 17.81 -33.39
C ASP A 560 -17.92 17.25 -34.61
N ARG A 561 -16.63 16.99 -34.42
CA ARG A 561 -15.86 16.12 -35.29
C ARG A 561 -15.34 14.99 -34.43
N PRO A 562 -15.75 13.73 -34.68
CA PRO A 562 -15.23 12.59 -33.93
C PRO A 562 -13.74 12.47 -34.24
N ALA A 563 -12.90 12.90 -33.30
CA ALA A 563 -11.49 12.63 -33.32
C ALA A 563 -11.31 11.15 -32.95
N SER A 564 -11.05 10.32 -33.95
CA SER A 564 -10.40 9.03 -33.77
C SER A 564 -8.99 9.27 -33.21
N GLY A 565 -8.89 9.46 -31.89
CA GLY A 565 -7.64 9.62 -31.16
C GLY A 565 -7.22 8.31 -30.52
N ASP A 566 -6.08 7.78 -30.97
CA ASP A 566 -5.42 6.60 -30.40
C ASP A 566 -5.21 6.79 -28.87
N PRO A 567 -5.70 5.86 -28.01
CA PRO A 567 -5.56 5.92 -26.55
C PRO A 567 -4.11 5.92 -26.04
N ARG A 568 -3.12 5.74 -26.91
CA ARG A 568 -1.70 5.87 -26.56
C ARG A 568 -1.23 7.32 -26.40
N SER A 569 -1.92 8.30 -27.00
CA SER A 569 -1.49 9.70 -26.98
C SER A 569 -1.80 10.43 -25.66
N THR A 570 -2.88 10.06 -24.97
CA THR A 570 -3.26 10.61 -23.66
C THR A 570 -2.37 10.11 -22.52
N ARG A 571 -1.88 8.86 -22.60
CA ARG A 571 -0.89 8.33 -21.63
C ARG A 571 0.43 9.11 -21.65
N ALA A 572 0.89 9.52 -22.84
CA ALA A 572 2.13 10.28 -22.99
C ALA A 572 2.02 11.71 -22.42
N ALA A 573 0.87 12.38 -22.62
CA ALA A 573 0.63 13.71 -22.09
C ALA A 573 0.55 13.72 -20.55
N ILE A 574 -0.09 12.70 -19.96
CA ILE A 574 -0.18 12.54 -18.50
C ILE A 574 1.20 12.21 -17.90
N ALA A 575 1.98 11.32 -18.54
CA ALA A 575 3.33 10.98 -18.09
C ALA A 575 4.30 12.18 -18.13
N GLN A 576 4.08 13.13 -19.06
CA GLN A 576 4.90 14.33 -19.19
C GLN A 576 4.54 15.40 -18.14
N ALA A 577 3.26 15.50 -17.75
CA ALA A 577 2.81 16.38 -16.66
C ALA A 577 3.27 15.90 -15.27
N ILE A 578 3.37 14.58 -15.07
CA ILE A 578 3.89 13.99 -13.83
C ILE A 578 5.39 14.27 -13.66
N LYS A 579 6.16 14.35 -14.76
CA LYS A 579 7.60 14.65 -14.73
C LYS A 579 7.95 16.12 -14.42
N SER A 580 7.00 17.06 -14.53
CA SER A 580 7.24 18.48 -14.24
C SER A 580 7.09 18.86 -12.76
N PHE A 581 6.75 17.92 -11.87
CA PHE A 581 6.73 18.16 -10.43
C PHE A 581 8.09 17.80 -9.79
N PRO A 582 8.75 18.72 -9.08
CA PRO A 582 9.96 18.40 -8.33
C PRO A 582 9.57 17.65 -7.05
N THR A 583 9.58 16.31 -7.09
CA THR A 583 9.49 15.48 -5.89
C THR A 583 10.87 15.28 -5.29
N ARG A 584 11.12 15.90 -4.13
CA ARG A 584 12.15 15.44 -3.20
C ARG A 584 11.47 14.46 -2.24
N GLY A 585 11.79 13.17 -2.36
CA GLY A 585 11.35 12.17 -1.39
C GLY A 585 11.47 10.75 -1.94
N ASN A 586 12.47 10.00 -1.43
CA ASN A 586 12.68 8.59 -1.71
C ASN A 586 11.49 7.75 -1.21
N ALA A 587 10.83 7.04 -2.12
CA ALA A 587 10.16 5.76 -1.84
C ALA A 587 10.06 4.99 -3.15
N ALA A 588 11.05 4.13 -3.39
CA ALA A 588 10.99 3.10 -4.41
C ALA A 588 10.06 1.99 -3.93
N LEU A 589 8.96 1.76 -4.66
CA LEU A 589 8.35 0.44 -4.77
C LEU A 589 8.27 0.12 -6.26
N GLN A 590 9.05 -0.90 -6.61
CA GLN A 590 9.13 -1.54 -7.90
C GLN A 590 7.78 -2.20 -8.20
N ALA A 591 7.11 -1.77 -9.26
CA ALA A 591 6.00 -2.48 -9.87
C ALA A 591 6.45 -2.91 -11.27
N ASP A 592 7.04 -4.10 -11.33
CA ASP A 592 7.31 -4.80 -12.59
C ASP A 592 6.01 -5.46 -13.10
N ASP A 593 5.89 -5.48 -14.42
CA ASP A 593 4.99 -6.26 -15.28
C ASP A 593 3.48 -5.99 -15.22
N TRP A 594 3.05 -5.09 -16.12
CA TRP A 594 1.75 -5.19 -16.82
C TRP A 594 1.97 -4.84 -18.30
N GLU A 595 2.64 -5.73 -19.03
CA GLU A 595 2.56 -5.82 -20.49
C GLU A 595 2.16 -7.26 -20.87
N GLU A 596 0.88 -7.58 -20.73
CA GLU A 596 0.12 -8.49 -21.60
C GLU A 596 -1.32 -8.59 -21.07
N PHE A 597 -2.24 -7.82 -21.67
CA PHE A 597 -3.64 -8.22 -21.95
C PHE A 597 -4.26 -7.23 -22.93
#